data_AF-A0A1Y1KRV1-F1
#
_entry.id   AF-A0A1Y1KRV1-F1
#
_cell.length_a   1.000
_cell.length_b   1.000
_cell.length_c   1.000
_cell.angle_alpha   90.00
_cell.angle_beta   90.00
_cell.angle_gamma   90.00
#
_symmetry.space_group_name_H-M   'P 1'
#
loop_
_entity.id
_entity.type
_entity.pdbx_description
1 polymer ?
#
loop_
_entity_poly.entity_id
_entity_poly.type
_entity_poly.pdbx_seq_one_letter_code
_entity_poly.pdbx_strand_id
1 'polypeptide(L)'
;MSYKTCLFVALLVSYIKNGESLYCYTCASPDNLVCGSDFSTSKVAALHCKTDENLCLKASTTVLGVTVVTRTCGVQESCQLFDKCNTCSSDKCNSSSNVQFQFMLLPLAGLIFVKSYF
;
A
#
# COMPACT_ATOMS: atom_id res chain seq x y z
N MET A 1 -5.61 -29.40 -25.84
CA MET A 1 -4.78 -28.40 -25.11
C MET A 1 -4.01 -29.15 -24.04
N SER A 2 -2.67 -29.08 -24.04
CA SER A 2 -1.83 -29.91 -23.13
C SER A 2 -1.90 -29.37 -21.69
N TYR A 3 -1.84 -30.23 -20.69
CA TYR A 3 -1.85 -29.85 -19.27
C TYR A 3 -0.76 -28.79 -18.94
N LYS A 4 0.37 -28.83 -19.65
CA LYS A 4 1.45 -27.84 -19.56
C LYS A 4 0.99 -26.45 -19.98
N THR A 5 0.17 -26.35 -21.03
CA THR A 5 -0.41 -25.10 -21.51
C THR A 5 -1.40 -24.53 -20.49
N CYS A 6 -2.23 -25.37 -19.88
CA CYS A 6 -3.14 -24.94 -18.82
C CYS A 6 -2.40 -24.44 -17.57
N LEU A 7 -1.31 -25.11 -17.18
CA LEU A 7 -0.51 -24.74 -16.02
C LEU A 7 0.22 -23.39 -16.22
N PHE A 8 0.71 -23.15 -17.44
CA PHE A 8 1.32 -21.88 -17.82
C PHE A 8 0.31 -20.72 -17.82
N VAL A 9 -0.90 -20.96 -18.35
CA VAL A 9 -1.98 -19.96 -18.37
C VAL A 9 -2.49 -19.66 -16.95
N ALA A 10 -2.64 -20.68 -16.10
CA ALA A 10 -3.03 -20.49 -14.70
C ALA A 10 -2.00 -19.66 -13.90
N LEU A 11 -0.71 -19.88 -14.16
CA LEU A 11 0.38 -19.07 -13.61
C LEU A 11 0.24 -17.60 -14.03
N LEU A 12 0.03 -17.32 -15.32
CA LEU A 12 -0.12 -15.95 -15.82
C LEU A 12 -1.34 -15.24 -15.23
N VAL A 13 -2.48 -15.93 -15.09
CA VAL A 13 -3.69 -15.35 -14.49
C VAL A 13 -3.48 -14.99 -13.02
N SER A 14 -2.66 -15.74 -12.28
CA SER A 14 -2.32 -15.41 -10.88
C SER A 14 -1.50 -14.12 -10.71
N TYR A 15 -0.85 -13.64 -11.78
CA TYR A 15 -0.14 -12.35 -11.79
C TYR A 15 -1.04 -11.17 -12.19
N ILE A 16 -2.24 -11.43 -12.71
CA ILE A 16 -3.21 -10.37 -12.99
C ILE A 16 -3.79 -9.92 -11.65
N LYS A 17 -3.25 -8.82 -11.11
CA LYS A 17 -3.93 -8.10 -10.04
C LYS A 17 -5.24 -7.56 -10.63
N ASN A 18 -6.37 -8.06 -10.15
CA ASN A 18 -7.69 -7.54 -10.50
C ASN A 18 -7.69 -6.01 -10.31
N GLY A 19 -8.21 -5.28 -11.30
CA GLY A 19 -8.30 -3.83 -11.30
C GLY A 19 -9.37 -3.30 -10.35
N GLU A 20 -9.29 -3.65 -9.07
CA GLU A 20 -10.03 -2.95 -8.03
C GLU A 20 -9.43 -1.57 -7.81
N SER A 21 -10.28 -0.57 -7.62
CA SER A 21 -9.82 0.78 -7.28
C SER A 21 -9.27 0.77 -5.85
N LEU A 22 -7.99 1.11 -5.75
CA LEU A 22 -7.25 1.22 -4.49
C LEU A 22 -8.02 2.05 -3.47
N TYR A 23 -8.06 1.63 -2.20
CA TYR A 23 -8.63 2.43 -1.11
C TYR A 23 -7.53 3.10 -0.30
N CYS A 24 -7.60 4.42 -0.07
CA CYS A 24 -6.61 5.12 0.77
C CYS A 24 -7.27 6.00 1.82
N TYR A 25 -6.61 6.21 2.96
CA TYR A 25 -7.04 7.21 3.94
C TYR A 25 -6.83 8.62 3.39
N THR A 26 -7.80 9.50 3.65
CA THR A 26 -7.79 10.90 3.17
C THR A 26 -7.94 11.85 4.35
N CYS A 27 -6.90 12.64 4.63
CA CYS A 27 -6.93 13.70 5.65
C CYS A 27 -5.84 14.73 5.40
N ALA A 28 -6.01 15.93 5.94
CA ALA A 28 -4.97 16.94 6.05
C ALA A 28 -5.14 17.67 7.39
N SER A 29 -4.13 17.59 8.26
CA SER A 29 -4.20 18.25 9.56
C SER A 29 -2.81 18.52 10.15
N PRO A 30 -2.61 19.65 10.85
CA PRO A 30 -1.46 19.83 11.73
C PRO A 30 -1.59 19.04 13.04
N ASP A 31 -2.80 18.58 13.40
CA ASP A 31 -3.04 17.76 14.58
C ASP A 31 -2.63 16.30 14.33
N ASN A 32 -1.68 15.85 15.13
CA ASN A 32 -1.18 14.48 15.09
C ASN A 32 -2.28 13.44 15.35
N LEU A 33 -3.28 13.75 16.17
CA LEU A 33 -4.37 12.82 16.51
C LEU A 33 -5.35 12.60 15.36
N VAL A 34 -5.38 13.51 14.39
CA VAL A 34 -6.30 13.48 13.25
C VAL A 34 -5.64 12.87 12.02
N CYS A 35 -4.41 13.26 11.68
CA CYS A 35 -3.77 12.81 10.44
C CYS A 35 -2.28 12.43 10.61
N GLY A 36 -1.74 12.60 11.82
CA GLY A 36 -0.32 12.40 12.13
C GLY A 36 0.11 10.94 12.12
N SER A 37 1.23 10.64 12.79
CA SER A 37 1.83 9.30 12.84
C SER A 37 0.80 8.26 13.25
N ASP A 38 0.19 8.42 14.42
CA ASP A 38 -0.85 7.53 14.92
C ASP A 38 -2.16 8.29 14.91
N PHE A 39 -3.07 7.91 14.01
CA PHE A 39 -4.41 8.49 13.94
C PHE A 39 -5.45 7.41 14.21
N SER A 40 -6.59 7.83 14.75
CA SER A 40 -7.72 6.92 14.88
C SER A 40 -8.34 6.67 13.49
N THR A 41 -8.22 5.44 12.98
CA THR A 41 -8.81 5.04 11.69
C THR A 41 -10.32 5.24 11.64
N SER A 42 -10.99 5.27 12.79
CA SER A 42 -12.42 5.59 12.90
C SER A 42 -12.76 7.05 12.61
N LYS A 43 -11.78 7.97 12.70
CA LYS A 43 -11.95 9.41 12.51
C LYS A 43 -11.51 9.90 11.14
N VAL A 44 -10.81 9.07 10.37
CA VAL A 44 -10.30 9.42 9.04
C VAL A 44 -10.98 8.57 8.00
N ALA A 45 -11.64 9.22 7.06
CA ALA A 45 -12.27 8.54 5.95
C ALA A 45 -11.22 7.83 5.08
N ALA A 46 -11.57 6.66 4.59
CA ALA A 46 -10.87 6.04 3.47
C ALA A 46 -11.79 6.08 2.25
N LEU A 47 -11.23 6.43 1.09
CA LEU A 47 -11.96 6.58 -0.16
C LEU A 47 -11.31 5.75 -1.25
N HIS A 48 -12.12 5.35 -2.24
CA HIS A 48 -11.60 4.78 -3.47
C HIS A 48 -10.81 5.84 -4.25
N CYS A 49 -9.62 5.46 -4.69
CA CYS A 49 -8.81 6.25 -5.60
C CYS A 49 -9.40 6.23 -7.01
N LYS A 50 -9.12 7.31 -7.75
CA LYS A 50 -9.45 7.37 -9.16
C LYS A 50 -8.55 6.42 -9.96
N THR A 51 -8.99 6.07 -11.17
CA THR A 51 -8.30 5.09 -12.02
C THR A 51 -6.86 5.48 -12.36
N ASP A 52 -6.54 6.77 -12.37
CA ASP A 52 -5.21 7.34 -12.61
C ASP A 52 -4.35 7.46 -11.34
N GLU A 53 -4.94 7.28 -10.15
CA GLU A 53 -4.27 7.39 -8.85
C GLU A 53 -4.03 6.00 -8.27
N ASN A 54 -2.86 5.43 -8.56
CA ASN A 54 -2.52 4.05 -8.20
C ASN A 54 -1.72 3.91 -6.90
N LEU A 55 -1.56 4.99 -6.13
CA LEU A 55 -0.78 4.99 -4.89
C LEU A 55 -1.53 5.69 -3.76
N CYS A 56 -1.39 5.16 -2.54
CA CYS A 56 -1.68 5.89 -1.32
C CYS A 56 -0.46 6.71 -0.89
N LEU A 57 -0.67 7.98 -0.64
CA LEU A 57 0.34 8.93 -0.17
C LEU A 57 0.17 9.19 1.31
N LYS A 58 1.30 9.35 2.00
CA LYS A 58 1.45 10.00 3.31
C LYS A 58 2.55 11.03 3.17
N ALA A 59 2.20 12.31 3.22
CA ALA A 59 3.10 13.40 3.00
C ALA A 59 3.02 14.45 4.11
N SER A 60 3.99 15.36 4.18
CA SER A 60 3.98 16.48 5.11
C SER A 60 4.65 17.71 4.52
N THR A 61 4.09 18.88 4.83
CA THR A 61 4.65 20.19 4.48
C THR A 61 4.70 21.07 5.72
N THR A 62 5.77 21.84 5.88
CA THR A 62 5.97 22.76 7.01
C THR A 62 5.83 24.19 6.54
N VAL A 63 4.82 24.90 7.07
CA VAL A 63 4.57 26.32 6.74
C VAL A 63 4.64 27.12 8.03
N LEU A 64 5.51 28.14 8.07
CA LEU A 64 5.72 28.99 9.25
C LEU A 64 5.97 28.21 10.56
N GLY A 65 6.71 27.09 10.47
CA GLY A 65 7.03 26.23 11.61
C GLY A 65 5.94 25.24 12.02
N VAL A 66 4.79 25.23 11.33
CA VAL A 66 3.71 24.27 11.56
C VAL A 66 3.75 23.18 10.49
N THR A 67 3.89 21.92 10.91
CA THR A 67 3.87 20.76 10.02
C THR A 67 2.44 20.27 9.83
N VAL A 68 1.98 20.19 8.58
CA VAL A 68 0.70 19.59 8.20
C VAL A 68 0.96 18.23 7.58
N VAL A 69 0.36 17.18 8.13
CA VAL A 69 0.39 15.84 7.53
C VAL A 69 -0.80 15.68 6.61
N THR A 70 -0.56 15.20 5.41
CA THR A 70 -1.56 14.94 4.37
C THR A 70 -1.53 13.48 3.95
N ARG A 71 -2.69 12.86 3.83
CA ARG A 71 -2.89 11.50 3.32
C ARG A 71 -3.93 11.55 2.21
N THR A 72 -3.66 10.90 1.09
CA THR A 72 -4.53 10.92 -0.09
C THR A 72 -4.21 9.80 -1.05
N CYS A 73 -5.06 9.59 -2.05
CA CYS A 73 -4.71 8.94 -3.31
C CYS A 73 -3.84 9.88 -4.17
N GLY A 74 -2.99 9.31 -5.03
CA GLY A 74 -2.17 10.08 -5.96
C GLY A 74 -1.25 9.21 -6.81
N VAL A 75 -0.29 9.88 -7.45
CA VAL A 75 0.80 9.27 -8.23
C VAL A 75 2.15 9.64 -7.62
N GLN A 76 3.24 9.03 -8.10
CA GLN A 76 4.57 9.25 -7.55
C GLN A 76 5.02 10.72 -7.73
N GLU A 77 4.62 11.35 -8.83
CA GLU A 77 4.93 12.75 -9.16
C GLU A 77 4.27 13.72 -8.17
N SER A 78 3.12 13.36 -7.59
CA SER A 78 2.43 14.20 -6.60
C SER A 78 3.29 14.43 -5.35
N CYS A 79 4.23 13.53 -5.05
CA CYS A 79 5.16 13.70 -3.92
C CYS A 79 6.10 14.90 -4.07
N GLN A 80 6.33 15.42 -5.29
CA GLN A 80 7.20 16.58 -5.52
C GLN A 80 6.68 17.88 -4.88
N LEU A 81 5.40 17.90 -4.48
CA LEU A 81 4.73 19.06 -3.88
C LEU A 81 4.90 19.13 -2.35
N PHE A 82 5.55 18.14 -1.72
CA PHE A 82 5.63 18.02 -0.27
C PHE A 82 7.09 17.90 0.20
N ASP A 83 7.36 18.37 1.43
CA ASP A 83 8.71 18.28 2.02
C ASP A 83 9.13 16.83 2.28
N LYS A 84 8.17 16.00 2.72
CA LYS A 84 8.34 14.56 2.91
C LYS A 84 7.15 13.83 2.31
N CYS A 85 7.38 12.72 1.65
CA CYS A 85 6.33 11.91 1.04
C CYS A 85 6.71 10.43 1.00
N ASN A 86 5.79 9.58 1.43
CA ASN A 86 5.88 8.14 1.35
C ASN A 86 4.68 7.60 0.57
N THR A 87 4.94 6.65 -0.33
CA THR A 87 3.93 6.01 -1.17
C THR A 87 3.82 4.52 -0.86
N CYS A 88 2.65 3.94 -1.11
CA CYS A 88 2.40 2.51 -1.05
C CYS A 88 1.19 2.15 -1.93
N SER A 89 1.07 0.89 -2.37
CA SER A 89 0.12 0.45 -3.41
C SER A 89 -0.86 -0.64 -2.96
N SER A 90 -1.15 -0.70 -1.66
CA SER A 90 -2.15 -1.61 -1.09
C SER A 90 -3.20 -0.85 -0.29
N ASP A 91 -4.39 -1.43 -0.15
CA ASP A 91 -5.49 -0.75 0.51
C ASP A 91 -5.11 -0.28 1.91
N LYS A 92 -5.40 1.01 2.16
CA LYS A 92 -5.28 1.69 3.44
C LYS A 92 -3.85 1.61 4.02
N CYS A 93 -2.85 1.35 3.17
CA CYS A 93 -1.45 1.22 3.57
C CYS A 93 -0.86 2.52 4.11
N ASN A 94 -1.45 3.66 3.73
CA ASN A 94 -1.18 4.96 4.33
C ASN A 94 -1.93 5.11 5.68
N SER A 95 -1.97 4.09 6.54
CA SER A 95 -2.50 4.14 7.91
C SER A 95 -1.44 4.53 8.95
N SER A 96 -0.14 4.34 8.62
CA SER A 96 0.97 4.34 9.57
C SER A 96 1.07 3.06 10.40
N SER A 97 1.79 2.11 9.83
CA SER A 97 2.57 1.04 10.45
C SER A 97 3.05 0.20 9.29
N ASN A 98 4.14 0.61 8.63
CA ASN A 98 4.74 -0.21 7.58
C ASN A 98 5.55 -1.34 8.27
N VAL A 99 4.86 -2.21 9.00
CA VAL A 99 5.38 -3.54 9.30
C VAL A 99 5.25 -4.33 8.01
N GLN A 100 6.23 -4.11 7.14
CA GLN A 100 6.41 -4.87 5.92
C GLN A 100 6.74 -6.31 6.34
N PHE A 101 5.72 -7.08 6.69
CA PHE A 101 5.88 -8.49 7.00
C PHE A 101 6.37 -9.17 5.72
N GLN A 102 7.65 -9.53 5.69
CA GLN A 102 8.27 -10.30 4.61
C GLN A 102 7.73 -11.74 4.64
N PHE A 103 6.47 -11.94 4.25
CA PHE A 103 5.89 -13.28 4.07
C PHE A 103 6.49 -14.04 2.87
N MET A 104 7.39 -13.42 2.09
CA MET A 104 8.04 -14.05 0.92
C MET A 104 9.02 -15.18 1.25
N LEU A 105 9.38 -15.40 2.53
CA LEU A 105 10.34 -16.47 2.91
C LEU A 105 9.69 -17.75 3.45
N LEU A 106 8.38 -17.77 3.67
CA LEU A 106 7.69 -18.99 4.12
C LEU A 106 7.68 -20.17 3.12
N PRO A 107 7.67 -19.99 1.78
CA PRO A 107 7.68 -21.14 0.89
C PRO A 107 9.03 -21.90 0.85
N LEU A 108 10.13 -21.30 1.35
CA LEU A 108 11.44 -21.97 1.40
C LEU A 108 11.54 -23.01 2.53
N ALA A 109 10.78 -22.87 3.61
CA ALA A 109 10.78 -23.86 4.70
C ALA A 109 10.05 -25.16 4.32
N GLY A 110 9.01 -25.07 3.48
CA GLY A 110 8.22 -26.24 3.06
C GLY A 110 8.99 -27.22 2.16
N LEU A 111 9.96 -26.75 1.39
CA LEU A 111 10.76 -27.61 0.49
C LEU A 111 11.80 -28.46 1.22
N ILE A 112 12.20 -28.09 2.44
CA ILE A 112 13.17 -28.86 3.23
C ILE A 112 12.51 -30.12 3.83
N PHE A 113 11.24 -30.02 4.25
CA PHE A 113 10.53 -31.17 4.86
C PHE A 113 10.17 -32.27 3.87
N VAL A 114 9.94 -31.97 2.60
CA VAL A 114 9.60 -33.00 1.59
C VAL A 114 10.82 -33.87 1.23
N LYS A 115 12.04 -33.33 1.35
CA LYS A 115 13.27 -34.09 1.05
C LYS A 115 13.71 -35.04 2.17
N SER A 116 13.13 -34.95 3.36
CA SER A 116 13.48 -35.81 4.49
C SER A 116 12.57 -37.03 4.67
N TYR A 117 11.49 -37.14 3.88
CA TYR A 117 10.52 -38.24 3.96
C TYR A 117 10.43 -39.12 2.70
N PHE A 118 11.28 -38.88 1.68
CA PHE A 118 11.46 -39.73 0.50
C PHE A 118 12.94 -40.06 0.30
#